data_AF-A0AAN8F4I2-F1
#
_entry.id   AF-A0AAN8F4I2-F1
#
_cell.length_a   1.000
_cell.length_b   1.000
_cell.length_c   1.000
_cell.angle_alpha   90.00
_cell.angle_beta   90.00
_cell.angle_gamma   90.00
#
_symmetry.space_group_name_H-M   'P 1'
#
loop_
_entity.id
_entity.type
_entity.pdbx_description
1 polymer ?
#
loop_
_entity_poly.entity_id
_entity_poly.type
_entity_poly.pdbx_seq_one_letter_code
_entity_poly.pdbx_strand_id
1 'polypeptide(L)'
;MPADGMGIWCVENHGSGTAWGAPARFNGIGVVVDTYVNDGSDTSAQTARLFILVSSPAQGEEVDVNADGSNLKVLPECQMKANRIVTQYSADNPLPSLKILIRYARETLQIFYSLPNEGSDHWTYCTNASNLYLPTGYHVGISAATGELMSGHDVLFFKLFEIDTRRPLSDLPVTEVQFHGGYLPSRNIKPSSFLGDVWT
;
A
#
# COMPACT_ATOMS: atom_id res chain seq x y z
N MET A 1 7.29 19.76 -3.02
CA MET A 1 7.17 18.32 -3.35
C MET A 1 5.82 17.85 -2.81
N PRO A 2 5.14 16.94 -3.50
CA PRO A 2 3.87 16.37 -3.03
C PRO A 2 4.10 15.43 -1.84
N ALA A 3 3.27 15.54 -0.81
CA ALA A 3 3.32 14.71 0.39
C ALA A 3 1.95 14.73 1.11
N ASP A 4 1.60 13.74 1.90
CA ASP A 4 2.34 12.49 2.16
C ASP A 4 1.86 11.34 1.25
N GLY A 5 0.67 11.48 0.69
CA GLY A 5 0.08 10.53 -0.24
C GLY A 5 -1.33 10.11 0.16
N MET A 6 -1.74 8.96 -0.35
CA MET A 6 -3.09 8.40 -0.14
C MET A 6 -3.08 6.89 0.08
N GLY A 7 -4.11 6.40 0.76
CA GLY A 7 -4.34 4.97 0.98
C GLY A 7 -5.73 4.54 0.50
N ILE A 8 -5.81 3.36 -0.11
CA ILE A 8 -7.04 2.65 -0.44
C ILE A 8 -7.13 1.44 0.49
N TRP A 9 -8.24 1.31 1.21
CA TRP A 9 -8.35 0.42 2.35
C TRP A 9 -9.48 -0.58 2.17
N CYS A 10 -9.29 -1.79 2.70
CA CYS A 10 -10.35 -2.74 3.00
C CYS A 10 -10.11 -3.24 4.42
N VAL A 11 -10.85 -2.68 5.39
CA VAL A 11 -10.55 -2.80 6.83
C VAL A 11 -11.78 -3.09 7.67
N GLU A 12 -11.58 -3.79 8.79
CA GLU A 12 -12.64 -4.14 9.73
C GLU A 12 -13.34 -2.91 10.33
N ASN A 13 -12.55 -1.92 10.75
CA ASN A 13 -13.04 -0.68 11.35
C ASN A 13 -12.51 0.51 10.55
N HIS A 14 -13.38 1.46 10.23
CA HIS A 14 -13.01 2.70 9.55
C HIS A 14 -12.80 3.83 10.56
N GLY A 15 -12.07 4.86 10.16
CA GLY A 15 -11.79 6.03 10.97
C GLY A 15 -10.77 6.94 10.31
N SER A 16 -10.32 7.95 11.03
CA SER A 16 -9.23 8.83 10.63
C SER A 16 -8.00 8.60 11.49
N GLY A 17 -6.80 8.82 10.95
CA GLY A 17 -5.57 8.70 11.72
C GLY A 17 -4.32 9.08 10.93
N THR A 18 -3.16 8.62 11.42
CA THR A 18 -1.85 9.01 10.91
C THR A 18 -1.38 8.23 9.68
N ALA A 19 -1.97 7.06 9.37
CA ALA A 19 -1.57 6.24 8.23
C ALA A 19 -2.23 6.75 6.93
N TRP A 20 -1.61 7.74 6.27
CA TRP A 20 -2.16 8.42 5.09
C TRP A 20 -3.62 8.84 5.27
N GLY A 21 -3.98 9.30 6.47
CA GLY A 21 -5.32 9.75 6.84
C GLY A 21 -6.22 8.67 7.45
N ALA A 22 -5.83 7.40 7.43
CA ALA A 22 -6.52 6.28 8.07
C ALA A 22 -5.91 5.93 9.45
N PRO A 23 -6.58 5.13 10.29
CA PRO A 23 -6.02 4.67 11.56
C PRO A 23 -4.73 3.90 11.35
N ALA A 24 -3.67 4.21 12.11
CA ALA A 24 -2.41 3.45 12.05
C ALA A 24 -2.57 2.02 12.58
N ARG A 25 -3.52 1.81 13.50
CA ARG A 25 -3.96 0.48 13.92
C ARG A 25 -5.19 0.08 13.11
N PHE A 26 -5.04 -0.89 12.23
CA PHE A 26 -6.14 -1.44 11.44
C PHE A 26 -6.02 -2.95 11.31
N ASN A 27 -7.12 -3.61 10.99
CA ASN A 27 -7.16 -5.02 10.58
C ASN A 27 -7.68 -5.07 9.15
N GLY A 28 -6.91 -5.62 8.22
CA GLY A 28 -7.27 -5.63 6.80
C GLY A 28 -6.08 -5.41 5.88
N ILE A 29 -6.35 -4.74 4.77
CA ILE A 29 -5.33 -4.30 3.80
C ILE A 29 -5.37 -2.80 3.57
N GLY A 30 -4.20 -2.26 3.29
CA GLY A 30 -4.01 -0.94 2.68
C GLY A 30 -3.24 -1.07 1.36
N VAL A 31 -3.63 -0.31 0.36
CA VAL A 31 -2.86 -0.09 -0.87
C VAL A 31 -2.50 1.38 -0.88
N VAL A 32 -1.22 1.66 -0.70
CA VAL A 32 -0.73 3.01 -0.42
C VAL A 32 0.02 3.56 -1.62
N VAL A 33 -0.33 4.78 -2.02
CA VAL A 33 0.45 5.63 -2.91
C VAL A 33 1.18 6.64 -2.04
N ASP A 34 2.46 6.40 -1.83
CA ASP A 34 3.32 7.25 -1.02
C ASP A 34 4.19 8.12 -1.91
N THR A 35 4.07 9.44 -1.79
CA THR A 35 4.80 10.39 -2.65
C THR A 35 6.03 10.99 -1.99
N TYR A 36 6.34 10.57 -0.75
CA TYR A 36 7.42 11.13 0.03
C TYR A 36 8.20 10.04 0.77
N VAL A 37 9.52 9.99 0.58
CA VAL A 37 10.38 8.97 1.20
C VAL A 37 10.85 9.46 2.56
N ASN A 38 10.34 8.87 3.66
CA ASN A 38 10.73 9.26 5.02
C ASN A 38 11.96 8.49 5.52
N ASP A 39 12.19 7.27 5.04
CA ASP A 39 13.26 6.38 5.55
C ASP A 39 14.70 6.79 5.13
N GLY A 40 14.85 7.90 4.41
CA GLY A 40 16.13 8.48 4.00
C GLY A 40 16.93 7.61 3.01
N SER A 41 16.32 6.56 2.46
CA SER A 41 17.02 5.60 1.56
C SER A 41 17.24 6.12 0.14
N ASP A 42 16.56 7.19 -0.27
CA ASP A 42 16.63 7.75 -1.63
C ASP A 42 17.12 9.21 -1.63
N THR A 43 18.25 9.45 -2.30
CA THR A 43 18.91 10.77 -2.36
C THR A 43 18.86 11.43 -3.74
N SER A 44 18.20 10.84 -4.76
CA SER A 44 18.40 11.36 -6.13
C SER A 44 17.24 11.27 -7.13
N ALA A 45 16.06 10.76 -6.78
CA ALA A 45 14.89 10.94 -7.64
C ALA A 45 13.60 11.12 -6.82
N GLN A 46 12.75 12.07 -7.21
CA GLN A 46 11.39 12.19 -6.68
C GLN A 46 10.60 10.96 -7.14
N THR A 47 10.62 9.90 -6.34
CA THR A 47 9.93 8.64 -6.60
C THR A 47 8.64 8.61 -5.78
N ALA A 48 7.57 8.15 -6.41
CA ALA A 48 6.36 7.76 -5.72
C ALA A 48 6.29 6.25 -5.65
N ARG A 49 5.86 5.71 -4.52
CA ARG A 49 5.81 4.27 -4.25
C ARG A 49 4.36 3.80 -4.20
N LEU A 50 4.13 2.62 -4.74
CA LEU A 50 2.86 1.90 -4.64
C LEU A 50 3.11 0.55 -3.98
N PHE A 51 2.52 0.32 -2.82
CA PHE A 51 2.73 -0.90 -2.04
C PHE A 51 1.47 -1.36 -1.30
N ILE A 52 1.52 -2.61 -0.84
CA ILE A 52 0.48 -3.24 -0.04
C ILE A 52 0.93 -3.24 1.43
N LEU A 53 0.03 -2.86 2.32
CA LEU A 53 0.11 -3.14 3.75
C LEU A 53 -0.89 -4.23 4.09
N VAL A 54 -0.48 -5.18 4.92
CA VAL A 54 -1.40 -6.18 5.50
C VAL A 54 -1.25 -6.10 7.01
N SER A 55 -2.38 -6.05 7.72
CA SER A 55 -2.41 -6.07 9.17
C SER A 55 -3.47 -7.03 9.66
N SER A 56 -3.12 -7.80 10.68
CA SER A 56 -4.01 -8.77 11.31
C SER A 56 -4.09 -8.53 12.82
N PRO A 57 -5.20 -8.94 13.47
CA PRO A 57 -5.31 -8.89 14.93
C PRO A 57 -4.17 -9.64 15.63
N ALA A 58 -3.70 -10.74 15.02
CA ALA A 58 -2.61 -11.57 15.54
C ALA A 58 -1.25 -10.85 15.58
N GLN A 59 -0.99 -9.93 14.63
CA GLN A 59 0.20 -9.09 14.66
C GLN A 59 0.05 -7.95 15.67
N GLY A 60 -1.10 -7.27 15.68
CA GLY A 60 -1.39 -6.20 16.63
C GLY A 60 -0.43 -4.99 16.55
N GLU A 61 0.30 -4.84 15.44
CA GLU A 61 1.19 -3.70 15.20
C GLU A 61 0.42 -2.49 14.63
N GLU A 62 1.01 -1.31 14.81
CA GLU A 62 0.57 -0.10 14.13
C GLU A 62 1.50 0.18 12.96
N VAL A 63 0.98 0.80 11.90
CA VAL A 63 1.80 1.25 10.77
C VAL A 63 2.86 2.23 11.26
N ASP A 64 4.13 1.91 11.03
CA ASP A 64 5.22 2.87 11.19
C ASP A 64 5.31 3.77 9.96
N VAL A 65 4.55 4.87 9.97
CA VAL A 65 4.50 5.83 8.86
C VAL A 65 5.86 6.52 8.66
N ASN A 66 6.66 6.71 9.72
CA ASN A 66 7.99 7.31 9.63
C ASN A 66 8.99 6.41 8.91
N ALA A 67 8.74 5.09 8.93
CA ALA A 67 9.48 4.10 8.17
C ALA A 67 8.67 3.60 6.96
N ASP A 68 7.79 4.45 6.41
CA ASP A 68 7.02 4.21 5.19
C ASP A 68 6.21 2.90 5.20
N GLY A 69 5.69 2.55 6.38
CA GLY A 69 4.93 1.33 6.65
C GLY A 69 5.72 0.03 6.55
N SER A 70 7.06 0.09 6.56
CA SER A 70 7.95 -1.05 6.32
C SER A 70 7.71 -2.26 7.23
N ASN A 71 7.17 -2.06 8.43
CA ASN A 71 6.84 -3.15 9.36
C ASN A 71 5.65 -4.02 8.91
N LEU A 72 4.73 -3.46 8.13
CA LEU A 72 3.52 -4.15 7.62
C LEU A 72 3.51 -4.29 6.10
N LYS A 73 4.56 -3.82 5.43
CA LYS A 73 4.67 -3.78 3.98
C LYS A 73 4.92 -5.16 3.38
N VAL A 74 4.13 -5.50 2.37
CA VAL A 74 4.38 -6.66 1.50
C VAL A 74 5.29 -6.22 0.36
N LEU A 75 6.37 -6.97 0.15
CA LEU A 75 7.34 -6.71 -0.91
C LEU A 75 7.17 -7.65 -2.11
N PRO A 76 7.60 -7.22 -3.32
CA PRO A 76 8.21 -5.90 -3.62
C PRO A 76 7.18 -4.76 -3.69
N GLU A 77 7.66 -3.53 -3.59
CA GLU A 77 6.88 -2.32 -3.92
C GLU A 77 7.21 -1.84 -5.34
N CYS A 78 6.37 -0.96 -5.87
CA CYS A 78 6.59 -0.35 -7.18
C CYS A 78 7.00 1.09 -7.04
N GLN A 79 7.93 1.51 -7.89
CA GLN A 79 8.38 2.90 -7.95
C GLN A 79 7.97 3.53 -9.27
N MET A 80 7.44 4.73 -9.18
CA MET A 80 7.04 5.58 -10.30
C MET A 80 7.74 6.92 -10.17
N LYS A 81 7.94 7.63 -11.27
CA LYS A 81 8.42 9.02 -11.20
C LYS A 81 7.30 9.91 -10.68
N ALA A 82 7.53 10.62 -9.57
CA ALA A 82 6.50 11.43 -8.91
C ALA A 82 5.92 12.51 -9.85
N ASN A 83 6.74 13.10 -10.72
CA ASN A 83 6.30 14.09 -11.71
C ASN A 83 5.31 13.55 -12.76
N ARG A 84 5.13 12.23 -12.87
CA ARG A 84 4.14 11.61 -13.77
C ARG A 84 2.78 11.42 -13.11
N ILE A 85 2.75 11.31 -11.77
CA ILE A 85 1.50 11.14 -11.01
C ILE A 85 1.02 12.45 -10.39
N VAL A 86 1.92 13.42 -10.21
CA VAL A 86 1.61 14.75 -9.68
C VAL A 86 1.59 15.73 -10.84
N THR A 87 0.45 15.73 -11.53
CA THR A 87 0.15 16.67 -12.59
C THR A 87 -1.09 17.46 -12.21
N GLN A 88 -1.15 18.72 -12.63
CA GLN A 88 -2.32 19.55 -12.40
C GLN A 88 -3.48 19.04 -13.27
N TYR A 89 -4.56 18.61 -12.63
CA TYR A 89 -5.84 18.43 -13.32
C TYR A 89 -6.22 19.75 -13.99
N SER A 90 -6.57 19.71 -15.27
CA SER A 90 -7.11 20.85 -16.01
C SER A 90 -8.43 20.46 -16.65
N ALA A 91 -9.38 21.38 -16.72
CA ALA A 91 -10.64 21.19 -17.44
C ALA A 91 -10.41 20.83 -18.92
N ASP A 92 -9.28 21.26 -19.49
CA ASP A 92 -8.91 20.98 -20.88
C ASP A 92 -8.34 19.56 -21.08
N ASN A 93 -7.92 18.89 -20.00
CA ASN A 93 -7.41 17.52 -20.02
C ASN A 93 -7.83 16.76 -18.74
N PRO A 94 -9.10 16.31 -18.66
CA PRO A 94 -9.69 15.75 -17.46
C PRO A 94 -9.29 14.28 -17.22
N LEU A 95 -8.05 13.92 -17.52
CA LEU A 95 -7.55 12.55 -17.36
C LEU A 95 -6.91 12.37 -15.98
N PRO A 96 -7.18 11.25 -15.28
CA PRO A 96 -6.48 10.94 -14.04
C PRO A 96 -4.98 10.73 -14.32
N SER A 97 -4.13 11.28 -13.47
CA SER A 97 -2.68 11.11 -13.53
C SER A 97 -2.23 9.70 -13.18
N LEU A 98 -3.05 8.96 -12.43
CA LEU A 98 -2.83 7.58 -12.02
C LEU A 98 -4.15 6.83 -11.96
N LYS A 99 -4.22 5.67 -12.62
CA LYS A 99 -5.28 4.68 -12.41
C LYS A 99 -4.69 3.50 -11.64
N ILE A 100 -5.42 2.98 -10.65
CA ILE A 100 -5.02 1.81 -9.87
C ILE A 100 -6.12 0.75 -10.00
N LEU A 101 -5.72 -0.48 -10.31
CA LEU A 101 -6.58 -1.65 -10.31
C LEU A 101 -6.13 -2.58 -9.20
N ILE A 102 -7.02 -2.82 -8.23
CA ILE A 102 -6.83 -3.73 -7.11
C ILE A 102 -7.72 -4.94 -7.36
N ARG A 103 -7.11 -6.13 -7.46
CA ARG A 103 -7.82 -7.38 -7.73
C ARG A 103 -7.56 -8.38 -6.62
N TYR A 104 -8.59 -8.74 -5.88
CA TYR A 104 -8.52 -9.85 -4.92
C TYR A 104 -9.31 -11.05 -5.45
N ALA A 105 -8.61 -12.13 -5.77
CA ALA A 105 -9.24 -13.38 -6.24
C ALA A 105 -8.32 -14.56 -5.95
N ARG A 106 -8.90 -15.70 -5.56
CA ARG A 106 -8.14 -16.92 -5.22
C ARG A 106 -6.99 -16.61 -4.25
N GLU A 107 -7.35 -15.99 -3.12
CA GLU A 107 -6.45 -15.76 -1.99
C GLU A 107 -5.20 -14.92 -2.36
N THR A 108 -5.30 -14.15 -3.43
CA THR A 108 -4.22 -13.31 -3.94
C THR A 108 -4.75 -11.92 -4.24
N LEU A 109 -4.15 -10.92 -3.61
CA LEU A 109 -4.33 -9.51 -3.93
C LEU A 109 -3.29 -9.11 -4.96
N GLN A 110 -3.70 -8.57 -6.10
CA GLN A 110 -2.81 -8.09 -7.15
C GLN A 110 -3.09 -6.62 -7.42
N ILE A 111 -2.02 -5.86 -7.62
CA ILE A 111 -2.08 -4.43 -7.89
C ILE A 111 -1.53 -4.16 -9.29
N PHE A 112 -2.26 -3.37 -10.06
CA PHE A 112 -1.84 -2.84 -11.35
C PHE A 112 -2.03 -1.34 -11.37
N TYR A 113 -1.24 -0.64 -12.18
CA TYR A 113 -1.40 0.79 -12.39
C TYR A 113 -1.31 1.17 -13.87
N SER A 114 -1.81 2.35 -14.21
CA SER A 114 -1.72 2.92 -15.55
C SER A 114 -1.50 4.42 -15.48
N LEU A 115 -0.59 4.92 -16.33
CA LEU A 115 -0.25 6.34 -16.46
C LEU A 115 -0.68 6.85 -17.85
N PRO A 116 -1.24 8.08 -17.96
CA PRO A 116 -1.89 8.56 -19.18
C PRO A 116 -0.99 8.61 -20.43
N ASN A 117 0.33 8.74 -20.28
CA ASN A 117 1.27 8.85 -21.41
C ASN A 117 1.75 7.49 -21.95
N GLU A 118 1.22 6.36 -21.49
CA GLU A 118 1.61 5.01 -21.93
C GLU A 118 0.62 4.36 -22.92
N GLY A 119 -0.30 5.18 -23.47
CA GLY A 119 -1.48 4.70 -24.19
C GLY A 119 -2.62 4.44 -23.20
N SER A 120 -3.85 4.79 -23.58
CA SER A 120 -4.99 4.95 -22.64
C SER A 120 -5.39 3.72 -21.82
N ASP A 121 -4.84 2.54 -22.14
CA ASP A 121 -5.30 1.24 -21.64
C ASP A 121 -4.16 0.25 -21.27
N HIS A 122 -2.90 0.70 -21.16
CA HIS A 122 -1.83 -0.19 -20.70
C HIS A 122 -1.84 -0.31 -19.17
N TRP A 123 -2.13 -1.50 -18.66
CA TRP A 123 -2.02 -1.84 -17.24
C TRP A 123 -0.67 -2.48 -16.94
N THR A 124 0.13 -1.81 -16.13
CA THR A 124 1.41 -2.31 -15.65
C THR A 124 1.19 -3.09 -14.35
N TYR A 125 1.62 -4.35 -14.32
CA TYR A 125 1.64 -5.13 -13.08
C TYR A 125 2.61 -4.49 -12.08
N CYS A 126 2.14 -4.34 -10.85
CA CYS A 126 2.94 -3.79 -9.77
C CYS A 126 3.43 -4.89 -8.82
N THR A 127 2.53 -5.39 -7.96
CA THR A 127 2.89 -6.33 -6.90
C THR A 127 1.70 -7.20 -6.52
N ASN A 128 1.94 -8.21 -5.70
CA ASN A 128 0.90 -9.06 -5.14
C ASN A 128 1.17 -9.45 -3.69
N ALA A 129 0.09 -9.78 -2.97
CA ALA A 129 0.11 -10.52 -1.73
C ALA A 129 -0.63 -11.85 -1.95
N SER A 130 0.13 -12.94 -2.09
CA SER A 130 -0.39 -14.30 -2.24
C SER A 130 -0.58 -14.96 -0.87
N ASN A 131 -1.47 -15.96 -0.78
CA ASN A 131 -1.86 -16.61 0.48
C ASN A 131 -2.41 -15.60 1.51
N LEU A 132 -3.23 -14.67 1.02
CA LEU A 132 -3.94 -13.67 1.81
C LEU A 132 -5.42 -14.06 1.89
N TYR A 133 -5.92 -14.26 3.10
CA TYR A 133 -7.31 -14.57 3.38
C TYR A 133 -7.95 -13.38 4.09
N LEU A 134 -9.00 -12.81 3.47
CA LEU A 134 -9.73 -11.66 3.99
C LEU A 134 -11.13 -12.06 4.46
N PRO A 135 -11.55 -11.63 5.66
CA PRO A 135 -12.94 -11.78 6.09
C PRO A 135 -13.91 -10.97 5.23
N THR A 136 -15.16 -11.37 5.25
CA THR A 136 -16.27 -10.59 4.68
C THR A 136 -16.77 -9.54 5.66
N GLY A 137 -17.45 -8.50 5.17
CA GLY A 137 -18.06 -7.46 6.02
C GLY A 137 -17.14 -6.28 6.35
N TYR A 138 -15.94 -6.24 5.76
CA TYR A 138 -15.00 -5.13 5.90
C TYR A 138 -15.46 -3.90 5.11
N HIS A 139 -15.00 -2.73 5.55
CA HIS A 139 -15.26 -1.45 4.91
C HIS A 139 -14.19 -1.13 3.88
N VAL A 140 -14.64 -0.74 2.69
CA VAL A 140 -13.77 -0.22 1.65
C VAL A 140 -13.77 1.30 1.71
N GLY A 141 -12.59 1.92 1.73
CA GLY A 141 -12.46 3.37 1.87
C GLY A 141 -11.18 3.93 1.23
N ILE A 142 -11.12 5.25 1.13
CA ILE A 142 -9.94 5.99 0.68
C ILE A 142 -9.66 7.08 1.71
N SER A 143 -8.38 7.31 1.98
CA SER A 143 -7.92 8.43 2.80
C SER A 143 -6.70 9.08 2.17
N ALA A 144 -6.41 10.31 2.57
CA ALA A 144 -5.17 10.99 2.25
C ALA A 144 -4.71 11.83 3.44
N ALA A 145 -3.41 12.12 3.49
CA ALA A 145 -2.84 13.04 4.47
C ALA A 145 -1.77 13.92 3.83
N THR A 146 -1.51 15.05 4.47
CA THR A 146 -0.43 15.98 4.14
C THR A 146 0.36 16.26 5.41
N GLY A 147 1.68 16.37 5.29
CA GLY A 147 2.57 16.79 6.37
C GLY A 147 2.94 18.27 6.27
N GLU A 148 4.20 18.57 6.55
CA GLU A 148 4.78 19.91 6.35
C GLU A 148 4.76 20.34 4.87
N LEU A 149 4.86 19.35 3.98
CA LEU A 149 4.64 19.49 2.55
C LEU A 149 3.20 19.11 2.21
N MET A 150 2.60 19.83 1.26
CA MET A 150 1.20 19.66 0.91
C MET A 150 1.01 19.43 -0.60
N SER A 151 0.06 18.57 -0.93
CA SER A 151 -0.49 18.40 -2.28
C SER A 151 -1.99 18.13 -2.24
N GLY A 152 -2.67 18.49 -3.33
CA GLY A 152 -4.05 18.07 -3.56
C GLY A 152 -4.10 16.57 -3.85
N HIS A 153 -5.09 15.89 -3.28
CA HIS A 153 -5.33 14.46 -3.46
C HIS A 153 -6.76 14.27 -3.98
N ASP A 154 -6.92 14.16 -5.29
CA ASP A 154 -8.25 14.11 -5.93
C ASP A 154 -8.60 12.68 -6.35
N VAL A 155 -9.81 12.23 -5.98
CA VAL A 155 -10.38 10.96 -6.44
C VAL A 155 -11.47 11.27 -7.47
N LEU A 156 -11.17 11.03 -8.76
CA LEU A 156 -12.14 11.26 -9.82
C LEU A 156 -13.21 10.16 -9.88
N PHE A 157 -12.80 8.90 -9.69
CA PHE A 157 -13.70 7.74 -9.73
C PHE A 157 -13.26 6.68 -8.73
N PHE A 158 -14.23 6.06 -8.08
CA PHE A 158 -14.04 4.85 -7.29
C PHE A 158 -15.07 3.81 -7.70
N LYS A 159 -14.61 2.68 -8.26
CA LYS A 159 -15.48 1.65 -8.84
C LYS A 159 -15.14 0.30 -8.23
N LEU A 160 -16.15 -0.37 -7.66
CA LEU A 160 -16.03 -1.68 -7.07
C LEU A 160 -16.80 -2.69 -7.92
N PHE A 161 -16.19 -3.84 -8.19
CA PHE A 161 -16.78 -4.92 -8.98
C PHE A 161 -16.64 -6.24 -8.23
N GLU A 162 -17.69 -7.05 -8.29
CA GLU A 162 -17.64 -8.43 -7.85
C GLU A 162 -16.99 -9.28 -8.96
N ILE A 163 -16.13 -10.22 -8.55
CA ILE A 163 -15.51 -11.18 -9.47
C ILE A 163 -16.16 -12.53 -9.21
N ASP A 164 -16.95 -13.02 -10.18
CA ASP A 164 -17.49 -14.37 -10.13
C ASP A 164 -16.34 -15.37 -10.28
N THR A 165 -16.01 -16.03 -9.17
CA THR A 165 -15.06 -17.13 -9.14
C THR A 165 -15.72 -18.31 -8.45
N ARG A 166 -15.56 -19.50 -9.03
CA ARG A 166 -16.03 -20.73 -8.37
C ARG A 166 -15.27 -20.91 -7.05
N ARG A 167 -15.95 -20.70 -5.92
CA ARG A 167 -15.49 -21.14 -4.61
C ARG A 167 -15.94 -22.58 -4.35
N PRO A 168 -15.02 -23.51 -4.02
CA PRO A 168 -15.38 -24.78 -3.44
C PRO A 168 -16.31 -24.60 -2.23
N LEU A 169 -17.32 -25.47 -2.09
CA LEU A 169 -18.22 -25.45 -0.91
C LEU A 169 -17.49 -25.76 0.41
N SER A 170 -16.27 -26.31 0.34
CA SER A 170 -15.39 -26.56 1.48
C SER A 170 -14.70 -25.31 2.01
N ASP A 171 -14.69 -24.20 1.24
CA ASP A 171 -13.97 -23.00 1.62
C ASP A 171 -14.82 -22.16 2.57
N LEU A 172 -14.60 -22.38 3.87
CA LEU A 172 -15.22 -21.59 4.91
C LEU A 172 -14.60 -20.18 4.96
N PRO A 173 -15.41 -19.12 5.15
CA PRO A 173 -14.88 -17.77 5.31
C PRO A 173 -14.02 -17.69 6.57
N VAL A 174 -12.87 -17.01 6.45
CA VAL A 174 -12.02 -16.70 7.61
C VAL A 174 -12.67 -15.60 8.47
N THR A 175 -12.48 -15.66 9.78
CA THR A 175 -13.00 -14.67 10.74
C THR A 175 -12.05 -13.50 10.98
N GLU A 176 -10.77 -13.69 10.68
CA GLU A 176 -9.71 -12.68 10.80
C GLU A 176 -8.79 -12.71 9.58
N VAL A 177 -8.03 -11.64 9.38
CA VAL A 177 -7.03 -11.56 8.31
C VAL A 177 -5.93 -12.58 8.55
N GLN A 178 -5.64 -13.41 7.55
CA GLN A 178 -4.52 -14.35 7.59
C GLN A 178 -3.62 -14.10 6.38
N PHE A 179 -2.33 -13.94 6.63
CA PHE A 179 -1.34 -13.76 5.57
C PHE A 179 -0.14 -14.68 5.79
N HIS A 180 0.07 -15.60 4.85
CA HIS A 180 1.15 -16.58 4.90
C HIS A 180 2.26 -16.31 3.87
N GLY A 181 2.26 -15.12 3.24
CA GLY A 181 3.28 -14.70 2.28
C GLY A 181 4.57 -14.14 2.92
N GLY A 182 4.58 -13.93 4.24
CA GLY A 182 5.71 -13.39 5.00
C GLY A 182 5.82 -11.86 4.92
N TYR A 183 6.16 -11.24 6.04
CA TYR A 183 6.58 -9.83 6.13
C TYR A 183 8.11 -9.79 6.19
N LEU A 184 8.75 -8.73 5.70
CA LEU A 184 10.17 -8.56 6.03
C LEU A 184 10.32 -8.43 7.55
N PRO A 185 11.28 -9.11 8.19
CA PRO A 185 11.56 -8.86 9.59
C PRO A 185 12.02 -7.40 9.75
N SER A 186 11.40 -6.69 10.71
CA SER A 186 11.87 -5.38 11.16
C SER A 186 13.39 -5.46 11.39
N ARG A 187 14.18 -4.58 10.75
CA ARG A 187 15.63 -4.53 10.95
C ARG A 187 15.96 -4.13 12.39
N ASN A 188 15.96 -5.09 13.31
CA ASN A 188 16.64 -4.97 14.58
C ASN A 188 18.13 -5.19 14.33
N ILE A 189 18.81 -4.17 13.80
CA ILE A 189 20.28 -4.12 13.81
C ILE A 189 20.68 -3.83 15.25
N LYS A 190 20.83 -4.87 16.07
CA LYS A 190 21.71 -4.79 17.23
C LYS A 190 23.14 -4.78 16.68
N PRO A 191 23.99 -3.79 17.00
CA PRO A 191 25.40 -3.88 16.67
C PRO A 191 25.96 -5.08 17.43
N SER A 192 26.45 -6.09 16.70
CA SER A 192 27.18 -7.18 17.32
C SER A 192 28.49 -6.62 17.85
N SER A 193 28.55 -6.41 19.16
CA SER A 193 29.80 -6.29 19.89
C SER A 193 30.51 -7.65 19.84
N PHE A 194 31.38 -7.84 18.86
CA PHE A 194 32.46 -8.83 18.90
C PHE A 194 33.76 -8.15 18.51
N LEU A 195 34.23 -7.29 19.41
CA LEU A 195 35.64 -7.08 19.66
C LEU A 195 36.01 -8.10 20.76
N GLY A 196 36.91 -9.01 20.44
CA GLY A 196 37.39 -10.02 21.38
C GLY A 196 38.22 -11.06 20.67
N ASP A 197 39.52 -10.74 20.56
CA ASP A 197 40.67 -11.63 20.67
C ASP A 197 40.70 -12.96 19.88
N VAL A 198 41.75 -13.14 19.09
CA VAL A 198 42.89 -14.00 19.50
C VAL A 198 43.95 -13.94 18.39
N TRP A 199 45.13 -13.46 18.79
CA TRP A 199 46.39 -13.69 18.12
C TRP A 199 46.85 -15.13 18.39
N THR A 200 47.16 -15.89 17.34
CA THR A 200 48.32 -16.79 17.20
C THR A 200 48.46 -17.14 15.73
#